data_AF-A0A7V6X1S9-F1
#
_entry.id   AF-A0A7V6X1S9-F1
#
_cell.length_a   1.000
_cell.length_b   1.000
_cell.length_c   1.000
_cell.angle_alpha   90.00
_cell.angle_beta   90.00
_cell.angle_gamma   90.00
#
_symmetry.space_group_name_H-M   'P 1'
#
loop_
_entity.id
_entity.type
_entity.pdbx_description
1 polymer ?
#
loop_
_entity_poly.entity_id
_entity_poly.type
_entity_poly.pdbx_seq_one_letter_code
_entity_poly.pdbx_strand_id
1 'polypeptide(L)'
;GRDNFYLELQGEKLPGSRRLNSSLFELSEKLGIKCVITNNVHYARKENFPVHDILTCVRTNTKLEEVHPERRLNAENYLKSPGEMAEISRQYPEAVENTLRIAEACSPAFEKSTHLFPRFAVPGGENPASLLRKLTYRGARAKYGSPLDSRVISRLEHELKIITELGYADYFLMVWDIGRYARGNKIRFAGRGSAADSAVAYCLNITEVDSIARGLLFERFLSPERAQCPDIDLDIDSRFRDRVAAYVENKYGAEYTAHVCTYNTFKARSAWRDLGKALGFPLEELDSIGKILPHVHADYIRQAAESLPELRKSPVLSPRYSQLLDLCEQVAGFPRSSAPTWGEWWSAANPWQI
;
A
#
# COMPACT_ATOMS: atom_id res chain seq x y z
N GLY A 1 -7.68 -24.31 19.39
CA GLY A 1 -8.21 -25.44 20.19
C GLY A 1 -9.29 -26.17 19.40
N ARG A 2 -9.85 -27.26 19.94
CA ARG A 2 -10.86 -28.11 19.28
C ARG A 2 -12.09 -27.32 18.80
N ASP A 3 -12.51 -26.29 19.55
CA ASP A 3 -13.66 -25.44 19.21
C ASP A 3 -13.38 -24.36 18.15
N ASN A 4 -12.11 -24.18 17.77
CA ASN A 4 -11.66 -23.20 16.77
C ASN A 4 -11.18 -23.88 15.49
N PHE A 5 -11.45 -25.17 15.32
CA PHE A 5 -11.11 -25.94 14.13
C PHE A 5 -12.39 -26.43 13.47
N TYR A 6 -12.54 -26.14 12.18
CA TYR A 6 -13.71 -26.48 11.39
C TYR A 6 -13.29 -27.24 10.14
N LEU A 7 -14.11 -28.20 9.71
CA LEU A 7 -13.95 -28.83 8.40
C LEU A 7 -14.65 -28.00 7.34
N GLU A 8 -13.89 -27.51 6.38
CA GLU A 8 -14.41 -26.68 5.29
C GLU A 8 -15.10 -27.54 4.22
N LEU A 9 -16.37 -27.25 3.97
CA LEU A 9 -17.14 -27.72 2.81
C LEU A 9 -17.17 -26.62 1.76
N GLN A 10 -17.12 -26.97 0.47
CA GLN A 10 -17.05 -25.96 -0.59
C GLN A 10 -18.17 -26.08 -1.62
N GLY A 11 -18.71 -24.92 -2.01
CA GLY A 11 -19.84 -24.75 -2.94
C GLY A 11 -19.49 -24.63 -4.43
N GLU A 12 -18.34 -25.15 -4.86
CA GLU A 12 -17.74 -24.85 -6.18
C GLU A 12 -18.38 -25.61 -7.37
N LYS A 13 -19.27 -26.57 -7.12
CA LYS A 13 -19.93 -27.42 -8.15
C LYS A 13 -18.96 -28.11 -9.13
N LEU A 14 -17.77 -28.49 -8.66
CA LEU A 14 -16.80 -29.28 -9.44
C LEU A 14 -17.20 -30.77 -9.52
N PRO A 15 -16.74 -31.51 -10.54
CA PRO A 15 -16.87 -32.96 -10.57
C PRO A 15 -16.33 -33.58 -9.28
N GLY A 16 -17.14 -34.40 -8.61
CA GLY A 16 -16.78 -35.05 -7.34
C GLY A 16 -16.96 -34.19 -6.08
N SER A 17 -17.23 -32.88 -6.19
CA SER A 17 -17.35 -32.01 -5.00
C SER A 17 -18.44 -32.44 -4.02
N ARG A 18 -19.59 -32.91 -4.53
CA ARG A 18 -20.67 -33.45 -3.67
C ARG A 18 -20.23 -34.67 -2.87
N ARG A 19 -19.47 -35.58 -3.49
CA ARG A 19 -18.95 -36.77 -2.83
C ARG A 19 -17.92 -36.38 -1.77
N LEU A 20 -17.02 -35.45 -2.11
CA LEU A 20 -16.04 -34.92 -1.16
C LEU A 20 -16.73 -34.27 0.05
N ASN A 21 -17.70 -33.38 -0.16
CA ASN A 21 -18.45 -32.74 0.92
C ASN A 21 -19.17 -33.77 1.81
N SER A 22 -19.78 -34.81 1.20
CA SER A 22 -20.40 -35.91 1.97
C SER A 22 -19.38 -36.65 2.83
N SER A 23 -18.21 -37.00 2.28
CA SER A 23 -17.16 -37.69 3.03
C SER A 23 -16.55 -36.82 4.14
N LEU A 24 -16.41 -35.52 3.90
CA LEU A 24 -15.96 -34.55 4.91
C LEU A 24 -17.00 -34.39 6.03
N PHE A 25 -18.28 -34.39 5.70
CA PHE A 25 -19.36 -34.34 6.69
C PHE A 25 -19.40 -35.61 7.55
N GLU A 26 -19.27 -36.80 6.93
CA GLU A 26 -19.15 -38.07 7.67
C GLU A 26 -17.93 -38.08 8.61
N LEU A 27 -16.82 -37.46 8.19
CA LEU A 27 -15.64 -37.32 9.03
C LEU A 27 -15.88 -36.35 10.20
N SER A 28 -16.59 -35.25 9.95
CA SER A 28 -17.05 -34.30 10.98
C SER A 28 -17.82 -35.02 12.08
N GLU A 29 -18.80 -35.85 11.71
CA GLU A 29 -19.61 -36.63 12.65
C GLU A 29 -18.76 -37.60 13.48
N LYS A 30 -17.84 -38.34 12.83
CA LYS A 30 -16.97 -39.31 13.51
C LYS A 30 -16.02 -38.67 14.52
N LEU A 31 -15.54 -37.46 14.24
CA LEU A 31 -14.55 -36.76 15.06
C LEU A 31 -15.19 -35.76 16.03
N GLY A 32 -16.49 -35.47 15.88
CA GLY A 32 -17.17 -34.39 16.59
C GLY A 32 -16.53 -33.03 16.31
N ILE A 33 -16.21 -32.75 15.03
CA ILE A 33 -15.65 -31.48 14.56
C ILE A 33 -16.72 -30.78 13.73
N LYS A 34 -16.97 -29.50 13.96
CA LYS A 34 -18.00 -28.74 13.22
C LYS A 34 -17.58 -28.50 11.77
N CYS A 35 -18.54 -28.51 10.85
CA CYS A 35 -18.33 -28.07 9.47
C CYS A 35 -18.62 -26.57 9.29
N VAL A 36 -17.97 -25.96 8.30
CA VAL A 36 -18.31 -24.62 7.80
C VAL A 36 -18.38 -24.68 6.27
N ILE A 37 -19.32 -23.98 5.64
CA ILE A 37 -19.39 -23.93 4.18
C ILE A 37 -18.87 -22.59 3.62
N THR A 38 -18.04 -22.66 2.59
CA THR A 38 -17.51 -21.50 1.86
C THR A 38 -17.72 -21.66 0.36
N ASN A 39 -17.33 -20.64 -0.42
CA ASN A 39 -17.38 -20.68 -1.88
C ASN A 39 -16.04 -20.35 -2.56
N ASN A 40 -14.95 -20.24 -1.79
CA ASN A 40 -13.60 -19.94 -2.31
C ASN A 40 -13.62 -18.79 -3.33
N VAL A 41 -14.12 -17.63 -2.89
CA VAL A 41 -14.47 -16.51 -3.77
C VAL A 41 -13.21 -15.84 -4.32
N HIS A 42 -13.17 -15.62 -5.64
CA HIS A 42 -12.09 -14.89 -6.31
C HIS A 42 -12.55 -13.64 -7.06
N TYR A 43 -13.85 -13.49 -7.28
CA TYR A 43 -14.42 -12.36 -8.00
C TYR A 43 -15.82 -12.04 -7.48
N ALA A 44 -16.25 -10.79 -7.65
CA ALA A 44 -17.49 -10.32 -7.02
C ALA A 44 -18.74 -10.92 -7.68
N ARG A 45 -18.80 -10.95 -9.01
CA ARG A 45 -19.99 -11.39 -9.76
C ARG A 45 -19.64 -12.48 -10.75
N LYS A 46 -20.60 -13.35 -11.08
CA LYS A 46 -20.39 -14.50 -11.96
C LYS A 46 -19.81 -14.11 -13.33
N GLU A 47 -20.23 -12.95 -13.84
CA GLU A 47 -19.82 -12.40 -15.13
C GLU A 47 -18.33 -12.01 -15.17
N ASN A 48 -17.67 -11.88 -14.03
CA ASN A 48 -16.24 -11.55 -13.95
C ASN A 48 -15.32 -12.77 -14.15
N PHE A 49 -15.88 -13.98 -14.34
CA PHE A 49 -15.10 -15.19 -14.60
C PHE A 49 -14.09 -15.05 -15.77
N PRO A 50 -14.44 -14.48 -16.94
CA PRO A 50 -13.48 -14.32 -18.04
C PRO A 50 -12.27 -13.47 -17.66
N VAL A 51 -12.48 -12.43 -16.84
CA VAL A 51 -11.39 -11.58 -16.31
C VAL A 51 -10.49 -12.38 -15.37
N HIS A 52 -11.07 -13.18 -14.48
CA HIS A 52 -10.31 -14.05 -13.59
C HIS A 52 -9.50 -15.11 -14.37
N ASP A 53 -10.12 -15.76 -15.36
CA ASP A 53 -9.47 -16.81 -16.15
C ASP A 53 -8.31 -16.25 -17.01
N ILE A 54 -8.51 -15.09 -17.64
CA ILE A 54 -7.41 -14.46 -18.40
C ILE A 54 -6.27 -13.98 -17.49
N LEU A 55 -6.56 -13.45 -16.30
CA LEU A 55 -5.53 -13.07 -15.32
C LEU A 55 -4.77 -14.30 -14.79
N THR A 56 -5.46 -15.44 -14.66
CA THR A 56 -4.81 -16.71 -14.34
C THR A 56 -3.83 -17.09 -15.45
N CYS A 57 -4.26 -17.02 -16.72
CA CYS A 57 -3.40 -17.27 -17.87
C CYS A 57 -2.18 -16.33 -17.94
N VAL A 58 -2.36 -15.04 -17.63
CA VAL A 58 -1.26 -14.06 -17.53
C VAL A 58 -0.25 -14.50 -16.47
N ARG A 59 -0.72 -14.88 -15.28
CA ARG A 59 0.14 -15.30 -14.17
C ARG A 59 0.87 -16.62 -14.44
N THR A 60 0.19 -17.59 -15.07
CA THR A 60 0.75 -18.90 -15.40
C THR A 60 1.53 -18.89 -16.71
N ASN A 61 1.55 -17.74 -17.41
CA ASN A 61 2.19 -17.58 -18.71
C ASN A 61 1.68 -18.60 -19.76
N THR A 62 0.39 -18.88 -19.72
CA THR A 62 -0.31 -19.78 -20.67
C THR A 62 -1.29 -18.98 -21.51
N LYS A 63 -1.72 -19.55 -22.62
CA LYS A 63 -2.82 -19.01 -23.44
C LYS A 63 -4.17 -19.53 -22.98
N LEU A 64 -5.23 -18.82 -23.34
CA LEU A 64 -6.61 -19.19 -23.02
C LEU A 64 -7.04 -20.54 -23.66
N GLU A 65 -6.43 -20.90 -24.79
CA GLU A 65 -6.64 -22.19 -25.47
C GLU A 65 -5.92 -23.36 -24.77
N GLU A 66 -4.95 -23.08 -23.91
CA GLU A 66 -4.13 -24.10 -23.24
C GLU A 66 -4.75 -24.52 -21.91
N VAL A 67 -4.75 -25.83 -21.65
CA VAL A 67 -5.20 -26.37 -20.36
C VAL A 67 -4.11 -26.14 -19.32
N HIS A 68 -4.49 -25.61 -18.15
CA HIS A 68 -3.59 -25.43 -17.02
C HIS A 68 -4.31 -25.81 -15.71
N PRO A 69 -3.67 -26.55 -14.77
CA PRO A 69 -4.32 -27.02 -13.54
C PRO A 69 -4.90 -25.92 -12.64
N GLU A 70 -4.31 -24.72 -12.69
CA GLU A 70 -4.78 -23.57 -11.92
C GLU A 70 -5.96 -22.84 -12.56
N ARG A 71 -6.28 -23.12 -13.83
CA ARG A 71 -7.47 -22.56 -14.46
C ARG A 71 -8.70 -23.22 -13.87
N ARG A 72 -9.70 -22.39 -13.55
CA ARG A 72 -10.94 -22.84 -12.94
C ARG A 72 -11.81 -23.53 -14.00
N LEU A 73 -12.41 -24.66 -13.64
CA LEU A 73 -13.24 -25.46 -14.55
C LEU A 73 -14.61 -24.85 -14.83
N ASN A 74 -15.07 -23.92 -13.99
CA ASN A 74 -16.37 -23.27 -14.11
C ASN A 74 -16.35 -21.86 -13.51
N ALA A 75 -17.45 -21.13 -13.66
CA ALA A 75 -17.62 -19.76 -13.18
C ALA A 75 -18.21 -19.66 -11.75
N GLU A 76 -18.06 -20.67 -10.89
CA GLU A 76 -18.79 -20.73 -9.61
C GLU A 76 -18.09 -20.08 -8.40
N ASN A 77 -16.87 -19.55 -8.57
CA ASN A 77 -16.08 -18.89 -7.51
C ASN A 77 -16.39 -17.38 -7.35
N TYR A 78 -17.65 -16.96 -7.55
CA TYR A 78 -18.11 -15.58 -7.26
C TYR A 78 -18.68 -15.42 -5.85
N LEU A 79 -18.89 -14.18 -5.41
CA LEU A 79 -19.60 -13.89 -4.17
C LEU A 79 -21.10 -14.20 -4.33
N LYS A 80 -21.47 -15.44 -4.04
CA LYS A 80 -22.85 -15.92 -4.07
C LYS A 80 -23.73 -15.22 -3.05
N SER A 81 -25.00 -15.04 -3.39
CA SER A 81 -26.02 -14.56 -2.46
C SER A 81 -26.30 -15.59 -1.35
N PRO A 82 -26.87 -15.15 -0.20
CA PRO A 82 -27.28 -16.08 0.86
C PRO A 82 -28.22 -17.18 0.38
N GLY A 83 -29.14 -16.87 -0.55
CA GLY A 83 -30.06 -17.86 -1.12
C GLY A 83 -29.36 -18.92 -1.96
N GLU A 84 -28.39 -18.52 -2.79
CA GLU A 84 -27.57 -19.48 -3.56
C GLU A 84 -26.70 -20.36 -2.65
N MET A 85 -26.15 -19.78 -1.58
CA MET A 85 -25.37 -20.55 -0.59
C MET A 85 -26.26 -21.53 0.17
N ALA A 86 -27.46 -21.11 0.61
CA ALA A 86 -28.43 -21.98 1.28
C ALA A 86 -28.87 -23.17 0.39
N GLU A 87 -29.02 -22.94 -0.92
CA GLU A 87 -29.33 -24.00 -1.88
C GLU A 87 -28.19 -25.02 -1.98
N ILE A 88 -26.95 -24.56 -2.08
CA ILE A 88 -25.76 -25.40 -2.17
C ILE A 88 -25.57 -26.20 -0.87
N SER A 89 -25.87 -25.59 0.26
CA SER A 89 -25.71 -26.17 1.59
C SER A 89 -26.97 -26.84 2.12
N ARG A 90 -27.98 -27.14 1.29
CA ARG A 90 -29.27 -27.66 1.77
C ARG A 90 -29.14 -28.90 2.67
N GLN A 91 -28.11 -29.73 2.41
CA GLN A 91 -27.82 -30.94 3.19
C GLN A 91 -27.03 -30.66 4.48
N TYR A 92 -26.51 -29.44 4.65
CA TYR A 92 -25.60 -29.04 5.73
C TYR A 92 -26.02 -27.67 6.32
N PRO A 93 -27.26 -27.52 6.86
CA PRO A 93 -27.75 -26.23 7.35
C PRO A 93 -26.87 -25.63 8.45
N GLU A 94 -26.37 -26.46 9.37
CA GLU A 94 -25.47 -26.01 10.45
C GLU A 94 -24.14 -25.43 9.92
N ALA A 95 -23.66 -25.90 8.76
CA ALA A 95 -22.42 -25.39 8.18
C ALA A 95 -22.55 -23.94 7.73
N VAL A 96 -23.77 -23.49 7.38
CA VAL A 96 -24.07 -22.07 7.09
C VAL A 96 -24.11 -21.28 8.38
N GLU A 97 -24.80 -21.76 9.42
CA GLU A 97 -24.87 -21.07 10.72
C GLU A 97 -23.47 -20.85 11.31
N ASN A 98 -22.57 -21.83 11.17
CA ASN A 98 -21.20 -21.72 11.64
C ASN A 98 -20.42 -20.59 10.96
N THR A 99 -20.78 -20.17 9.73
CA THR A 99 -20.14 -19.00 9.08
C THR A 99 -20.40 -17.72 9.89
N LEU A 100 -21.62 -17.54 10.41
CA LEU A 100 -21.99 -16.40 11.24
C LEU A 100 -21.33 -16.49 12.62
N ARG A 101 -21.33 -17.68 13.24
CA ARG A 101 -20.65 -17.88 14.54
C ARG A 101 -19.16 -17.55 14.47
N ILE A 102 -18.48 -17.95 13.38
CA ILE A 102 -17.07 -17.62 13.16
C ILE A 102 -16.91 -16.11 12.96
N ALA A 103 -17.75 -15.49 12.12
CA ALA A 103 -17.69 -14.05 11.88
C ALA A 103 -17.91 -13.23 13.16
N GLU A 104 -18.85 -13.62 14.01
CA GLU A 104 -19.15 -12.98 15.30
C GLU A 104 -18.03 -13.16 16.33
N ALA A 105 -17.29 -14.28 16.26
CA ALA A 105 -16.14 -14.53 17.12
C ALA A 105 -14.87 -13.77 16.69
N CYS A 106 -14.84 -13.22 15.46
CA CYS A 106 -13.71 -12.46 14.94
C CYS A 106 -13.82 -10.97 15.31
N SER A 107 -12.91 -10.48 16.13
CA SER A 107 -12.70 -9.05 16.34
C SER A 107 -11.59 -8.50 15.42
N PRO A 108 -11.67 -7.24 14.96
CA PRO A 108 -10.56 -6.61 14.23
C PRO A 108 -9.25 -6.70 15.01
N ALA A 109 -8.19 -7.19 14.36
CA ALA A 109 -6.86 -7.30 14.98
C ALA A 109 -6.16 -5.95 15.14
N PHE A 110 -6.62 -4.91 14.44
CA PHE A 110 -6.02 -3.58 14.43
C PHE A 110 -6.94 -2.59 15.14
N GLU A 111 -6.51 -2.12 16.30
CA GLU A 111 -7.14 -0.96 16.95
C GLU A 111 -6.77 0.33 16.23
N LYS A 112 -7.68 1.31 16.22
CA LYS A 112 -7.46 2.61 15.59
C LYS A 112 -6.43 3.41 16.42
N SER A 113 -5.21 3.43 15.92
CA SER A 113 -4.13 4.40 16.16
C SER A 113 -3.80 4.74 17.63
N THR A 114 -2.88 3.98 18.22
CA THR A 114 -1.83 4.63 19.00
C THR A 114 -0.76 5.11 18.01
N HIS A 115 -0.31 6.35 18.12
CA HIS A 115 0.81 6.84 17.32
C HIS A 115 2.08 6.17 17.81
N LEU A 116 2.68 5.31 17.00
CA LEU A 116 3.82 4.48 17.37
C LEU A 116 5.06 4.93 16.60
N PHE A 117 5.56 6.11 16.96
CA PHE A 117 6.85 6.57 16.45
C PHE A 117 8.00 5.82 17.11
N PRO A 118 9.08 5.55 16.37
CA PRO A 118 10.33 5.08 16.95
C PRO A 118 10.80 6.06 18.01
N ARG A 119 11.23 5.53 19.16
CA ARG A 119 11.85 6.37 20.19
C ARG A 119 13.25 6.77 19.74
N PHE A 120 13.59 8.04 19.90
CA PHE A 120 14.94 8.51 19.64
C PHE A 120 15.80 8.28 20.89
N ALA A 121 16.87 7.49 20.76
CA ALA A 121 17.79 7.26 21.88
C ALA A 121 18.57 8.54 22.21
N VAL A 122 18.16 9.24 23.26
CA VAL A 122 18.82 10.46 23.74
C VAL A 122 20.04 10.10 24.61
N PRO A 123 21.23 10.68 24.35
CA PRO A 123 22.40 10.46 25.20
C PRO A 123 22.14 10.83 26.66
N GLY A 124 22.51 9.95 27.59
CA GLY A 124 22.36 10.19 29.03
C GLY A 124 20.92 10.14 29.57
N GLY A 125 19.95 9.68 28.77
CA GLY A 125 18.55 9.55 29.20
C GLY A 125 17.80 10.88 29.35
N GLU A 126 18.30 11.96 28.73
CA GLU A 126 17.59 13.25 28.70
C GLU A 126 16.24 13.13 27.95
N ASN A 127 15.26 13.96 28.32
CA ASN A 127 13.97 14.06 27.65
C ASN A 127 14.13 14.51 26.18
N PRO A 128 13.55 13.80 25.18
CA PRO A 128 13.55 14.20 23.77
C PRO A 128 13.18 15.66 23.51
N ALA A 129 12.15 16.19 24.21
CA ALA A 129 11.73 17.58 24.06
C ALA A 129 12.82 18.59 24.49
N SER A 130 13.60 18.25 25.53
CA SER A 130 14.72 19.08 25.99
C SER A 130 15.89 19.05 25.00
N LEU A 131 16.24 17.88 24.47
CA LEU A 131 17.27 17.78 23.42
C LEU A 131 16.84 18.55 22.16
N LEU A 132 15.60 18.37 21.71
CA LEU A 132 15.04 19.08 20.56
C LEU A 132 15.17 20.60 20.75
N ARG A 133 14.75 21.12 21.90
CA ARG A 133 14.87 22.54 22.25
C ARG A 133 16.32 23.02 22.17
N LYS A 134 17.28 22.30 22.78
CA LYS A 134 18.70 22.66 22.75
C LYS A 134 19.25 22.75 21.32
N LEU A 135 18.93 21.75 20.48
CA LEU A 135 19.36 21.71 19.08
C LEU A 135 18.76 22.85 18.27
N THR A 136 17.46 23.10 18.44
CA THR A 136 16.74 24.20 17.80
C THR A 136 17.38 25.54 18.12
N TYR A 137 17.64 25.84 19.40
CA TYR A 137 18.26 27.11 19.79
C TYR A 137 19.71 27.25 19.31
N ARG A 138 20.47 26.16 19.26
CA ARG A 138 21.81 26.16 18.65
C ARG A 138 21.73 26.51 17.16
N GLY A 139 20.80 25.90 16.44
CA GLY A 139 20.55 26.18 15.03
C GLY A 139 20.07 27.61 14.78
N ALA A 140 19.16 28.10 15.61
CA ALA A 140 18.66 29.48 15.55
C ALA A 140 19.79 30.49 15.71
N ARG A 141 20.71 30.29 16.67
CA ARG A 141 21.87 31.18 16.85
C ARG A 141 22.81 31.18 15.66
N ALA A 142 22.96 30.04 14.97
CA ALA A 142 23.78 29.94 13.77
C ALA A 142 23.15 30.64 12.56
N LYS A 143 21.82 30.63 12.45
CA LYS A 143 21.08 31.17 11.29
C LYS A 143 20.67 32.64 11.44
N TYR A 144 20.27 33.05 12.65
CA TYR A 144 19.78 34.39 12.96
C TYR A 144 20.77 35.24 13.77
N GLY A 145 21.87 34.66 14.24
CA GLY A 145 22.86 35.34 15.06
C GLY A 145 22.60 35.27 16.57
N SER A 146 23.42 35.98 17.34
CA SER A 146 23.29 36.12 18.79
C SER A 146 23.56 37.58 19.20
N PRO A 147 22.65 38.26 19.91
CA PRO A 147 21.38 37.77 20.47
C PRO A 147 20.30 37.47 19.41
N LEU A 148 19.33 36.64 19.79
CA LEU A 148 18.18 36.31 18.92
C LEU A 148 17.11 37.40 19.03
N ASP A 149 16.47 37.73 17.91
CA ASP A 149 15.32 38.63 17.85
C ASP A 149 14.10 38.04 18.59
N SER A 150 13.31 38.91 19.24
CA SER A 150 12.15 38.51 20.03
C SER A 150 11.08 37.80 19.20
N ARG A 151 10.92 38.16 17.93
CA ARG A 151 10.01 37.49 16.99
C ARG A 151 10.44 36.05 16.71
N VAL A 152 11.73 35.81 16.58
CA VAL A 152 12.29 34.46 16.37
C VAL A 152 12.07 33.61 17.62
N ILE A 153 12.40 34.14 18.80
CA ILE A 153 12.19 33.46 20.09
C ILE A 153 10.71 33.09 20.24
N SER A 154 9.79 34.04 20.05
CA SER A 154 8.36 33.81 20.20
C SER A 154 7.84 32.72 19.26
N ARG A 155 8.31 32.68 18.00
CA ARG A 155 7.89 31.65 17.05
C ARG A 155 8.43 30.27 17.44
N LEU A 156 9.70 30.16 17.82
CA LEU A 156 10.31 28.89 18.21
C LEU A 156 9.66 28.30 19.46
N GLU A 157 9.33 29.13 20.46
CA GLU A 157 8.63 28.68 21.66
C GLU A 157 7.24 28.13 21.37
N HIS A 158 6.49 28.81 20.49
CA HIS A 158 5.16 28.36 20.06
C HIS A 158 5.22 27.01 19.36
N GLU A 159 6.11 26.86 18.37
CA GLU A 159 6.26 25.60 17.64
C GLU A 159 6.74 24.46 18.55
N LEU A 160 7.77 24.68 19.38
CA LEU A 160 8.29 23.67 20.30
C LEU A 160 7.26 23.21 21.32
N LYS A 161 6.40 24.12 21.80
CA LYS A 161 5.29 23.80 22.69
C LYS A 161 4.32 22.82 22.02
N ILE A 162 3.83 23.15 20.82
CA ILE A 162 2.90 22.31 20.06
C ILE A 162 3.53 20.93 19.75
N ILE A 163 4.78 20.89 19.29
CA ILE A 163 5.49 19.64 18.98
C ILE A 163 5.58 18.75 20.22
N THR A 164 5.82 19.34 21.39
CA THR A 164 5.93 18.61 22.65
C THR A 164 4.57 18.12 23.15
N GLU A 165 3.53 18.97 23.11
CA GLU A 165 2.17 18.63 23.53
C GLU A 165 1.57 17.50 22.69
N LEU A 166 1.88 17.46 21.39
CA LEU A 166 1.42 16.42 20.48
C LEU A 166 2.33 15.18 20.46
N GLY A 167 3.45 15.16 21.20
CA GLY A 167 4.31 13.99 21.32
C GLY A 167 5.21 13.72 20.10
N TYR A 168 5.50 14.72 19.26
CA TYR A 168 6.30 14.54 18.03
C TYR A 168 7.80 14.87 18.20
N ALA A 169 8.29 15.03 19.43
CA ALA A 169 9.69 15.38 19.68
C ALA A 169 10.67 14.32 19.13
N ASP A 170 10.41 13.03 19.37
CA ASP A 170 11.21 11.92 18.85
C ASP A 170 11.23 11.89 17.32
N TYR A 171 10.09 12.16 16.68
CA TYR A 171 9.97 12.21 15.22
C TYR A 171 10.86 13.31 14.62
N PHE A 172 10.84 14.52 15.19
CA PHE A 172 11.73 15.60 14.76
C PHE A 172 13.20 15.28 14.96
N LEU A 173 13.56 14.61 16.06
CA LEU A 173 14.95 14.19 16.32
C LEU A 173 15.41 13.10 15.34
N MET A 174 14.54 12.14 14.99
CA MET A 174 14.83 11.13 13.98
C MET A 174 15.11 11.76 12.62
N VAL A 175 14.24 12.66 12.16
CA VAL A 175 14.43 13.37 10.87
C VAL A 175 15.69 14.24 10.90
N TRP A 176 15.92 14.97 11.99
CA TRP A 176 17.15 15.76 12.19
C TRP A 176 18.39 14.89 12.09
N ASP A 177 18.37 13.69 12.66
CA ASP A 177 19.50 12.78 12.69
C ASP A 177 19.81 12.19 11.32
N ILE A 178 18.78 11.82 10.54
CA ILE A 178 18.93 11.41 9.15
C ILE A 178 19.56 12.54 8.32
N GLY A 179 19.05 13.77 8.46
CA GLY A 179 19.60 14.95 7.79
C GLY A 179 21.04 15.25 8.22
N ARG A 180 21.35 15.09 9.52
CA ARG A 180 22.71 15.24 10.06
C ARG A 180 23.67 14.20 9.44
N TYR A 181 23.26 12.94 9.36
CA TYR A 181 24.05 11.88 8.75
C TYR A 181 24.31 12.17 7.26
N ALA A 182 23.28 12.59 6.52
CA ALA A 182 23.42 12.96 5.11
C ALA A 182 24.46 14.09 4.93
N ARG A 183 24.33 15.19 5.68
CA ARG A 183 25.30 16.31 5.64
C ARG A 183 26.72 15.89 6.00
N GLY A 184 26.88 15.12 7.08
CA GLY A 184 28.18 14.63 7.53
C GLY A 184 28.89 13.76 6.49
N ASN A 185 28.13 13.08 5.64
CA ASN A 185 28.65 12.24 4.55
C ASN A 185 28.64 12.93 3.18
N LYS A 186 28.39 14.25 3.12
CA LYS A 186 28.30 15.04 1.88
C LYS A 186 27.24 14.53 0.90
N ILE A 187 26.17 13.93 1.43
CA ILE A 187 25.01 13.49 0.66
C ILE A 187 24.01 14.65 0.60
N ARG A 188 23.59 15.01 -0.62
CA ARG A 188 22.57 16.05 -0.81
C ARG A 188 21.22 15.52 -0.36
N PHE A 189 20.52 16.33 0.43
CA PHE A 189 19.13 16.07 0.80
C PHE A 189 18.36 17.39 0.92
N ALA A 190 17.03 17.34 0.83
CA ALA A 190 16.15 18.48 1.06
C ALA A 190 14.84 18.02 1.72
N GLY A 191 14.38 18.73 2.75
CA GLY A 191 13.02 18.56 3.25
C GLY A 191 12.01 19.20 2.29
N ARG A 192 10.92 18.48 1.97
CA ARG A 192 9.83 18.97 1.09
C ARG A 192 8.49 19.04 1.84
N GLY A 193 7.45 19.51 1.15
CA GLY A 193 6.09 19.58 1.67
C GLY A 193 5.89 20.66 2.73
N SER A 194 4.94 20.43 3.64
CA SER A 194 4.58 21.38 4.70
C SER A 194 5.66 21.54 5.76
N ALA A 195 6.68 20.67 5.82
CA ALA A 195 7.83 20.82 6.71
C ALA A 195 8.54 22.18 6.55
N ALA A 196 8.46 22.81 5.38
CA ALA A 196 9.00 24.15 5.12
C ALA A 196 8.32 25.28 5.93
N ASP A 197 7.11 25.05 6.45
CA ASP A 197 6.37 26.03 7.24
C ASP A 197 6.85 26.11 8.71
N SER A 198 7.73 25.20 9.14
CA SER A 198 8.27 25.14 10.51
C SER A 198 9.63 25.83 10.65
N ALA A 199 9.69 26.81 11.56
CA ALA A 199 10.94 27.45 11.98
C ALA A 199 11.86 26.48 12.75
N VAL A 200 11.28 25.53 13.49
CA VAL A 200 12.03 24.45 14.16
C VAL A 200 12.73 23.58 13.11
N ALA A 201 12.03 23.15 12.06
CA ALA A 201 12.64 22.36 10.97
C ALA A 201 13.77 23.12 10.27
N TYR A 202 13.60 24.42 10.02
CA TYR A 202 14.65 25.27 9.45
C TYR A 202 15.87 25.36 10.37
N CYS A 203 15.69 25.57 11.67
CA CYS A 203 16.78 25.66 12.65
C CYS A 203 17.56 24.33 12.78
N LEU A 204 16.88 23.20 12.65
CA LEU A 204 17.50 21.88 12.65
C LEU A 204 18.24 21.54 11.34
N ASN A 205 18.17 22.42 10.33
CA ASN A 205 18.60 22.14 8.96
C ASN A 205 17.89 20.91 8.38
N ILE A 206 16.61 20.74 8.66
CA ILE A 206 15.76 19.76 7.97
C ILE A 206 15.29 20.38 6.64
N THR A 207 14.96 21.67 6.68
CA THR A 207 14.61 22.50 5.51
C THR A 207 15.58 23.66 5.37
N GLU A 208 15.71 24.18 4.14
CA GLU A 208 16.51 25.39 3.82
C GLU A 208 15.65 26.66 3.76
N VAL A 209 14.34 26.54 4.02
CA VAL A 209 13.38 27.63 3.89
C VAL A 209 13.16 28.28 5.24
N ASP A 210 13.57 29.54 5.37
CA ASP A 210 13.21 30.39 6.52
C ASP A 210 11.72 30.75 6.48
N SER A 211 10.93 30.07 7.31
CA SER A 211 9.48 30.26 7.42
C SER A 211 9.10 31.61 8.02
N ILE A 212 9.92 32.17 8.92
CA ILE A 212 9.67 33.45 9.58
C ILE A 212 9.85 34.58 8.57
N ALA A 213 10.95 34.56 7.83
CA ALA A 213 11.24 35.57 6.80
C ALA A 213 10.20 35.57 5.67
N ARG A 214 9.65 34.38 5.35
CA ARG A 214 8.64 34.20 4.29
C ARG A 214 7.19 34.32 4.76
N GLY A 215 6.95 34.53 6.05
CA GLY A 215 5.60 34.64 6.61
C GLY A 215 4.78 33.35 6.49
N LEU A 216 5.42 32.19 6.51
CA LEU A 216 4.75 30.89 6.43
C LEU A 216 4.11 30.52 7.78
N LEU A 217 2.98 29.83 7.74
CA LEU A 217 2.15 29.52 8.91
C LEU A 217 2.42 28.09 9.38
N PHE A 218 2.89 27.94 10.62
CA PHE A 218 3.24 26.64 11.19
C PHE A 218 2.02 25.71 11.29
N GLU A 219 0.84 26.28 11.51
CA GLU A 219 -0.42 25.55 11.69
C GLU A 219 -0.87 24.81 10.41
N ARG A 220 -0.29 25.15 9.25
CA ARG A 220 -0.46 24.37 8.01
C ARG A 220 0.29 23.04 8.05
N PHE A 221 1.40 23.00 8.78
CA PHE A 221 2.20 21.81 8.99
C PHE A 221 1.69 20.98 10.16
N LEU A 222 1.50 21.61 11.32
CA LEU A 222 1.10 20.93 12.54
C LEU A 222 0.17 21.83 13.36
N SER A 223 -1.03 21.35 13.65
CA SER A 223 -2.03 22.07 14.45
C SER A 223 -2.64 21.15 15.51
N PRO A 224 -2.81 21.61 16.77
CA PRO A 224 -3.53 20.85 17.79
C PRO A 224 -4.97 20.51 17.41
N GLU A 225 -5.61 21.32 16.56
CA GLU A 225 -6.99 21.13 16.10
C GLU A 225 -7.10 20.07 15.00
N ARG A 226 -5.97 19.73 14.36
CA ARG A 226 -5.87 18.69 13.33
C ARG A 226 -4.99 17.57 13.86
N ALA A 227 -5.61 16.52 14.40
CA ALA A 227 -4.92 15.31 14.86
C ALA A 227 -4.41 14.45 13.66
N GLN A 228 -3.70 15.07 12.71
CA GLN A 228 -3.01 14.38 11.63
C GLN A 228 -1.53 14.26 11.97
N CYS A 229 -0.95 13.11 11.64
CA CYS A 229 0.49 12.89 11.75
C CYS A 229 1.23 13.91 10.88
N PRO A 230 2.24 14.63 11.38
CA PRO A 230 3.10 15.45 10.55
C PRO A 230 3.88 14.54 9.59
N ASP A 231 3.93 14.94 8.33
CA ASP A 231 4.70 14.24 7.30
C ASP A 231 5.89 15.12 6.87
N ILE A 232 7.08 14.73 7.28
CA ILE A 232 8.35 15.34 6.90
C ILE A 232 9.06 14.44 5.92
N ASP A 233 8.84 14.73 4.65
CA ASP A 233 9.50 14.08 3.53
C ASP A 233 10.93 14.60 3.35
N LEU A 234 11.89 13.68 3.29
CA LEU A 234 13.28 13.98 2.93
C LEU A 234 13.63 13.46 1.54
N ASP A 235 13.88 14.37 0.59
CA ASP A 235 14.43 14.03 -0.72
C ASP A 235 15.93 13.78 -0.59
N ILE A 236 16.37 12.53 -0.78
CA ILE A 236 17.79 12.13 -0.73
C ILE A 236 18.29 11.83 -2.14
N ASP A 237 19.53 12.25 -2.46
CA ASP A 237 20.24 11.90 -3.69
C ASP A 237 20.14 10.39 -3.98
N SER A 238 19.60 10.04 -5.14
CA SER A 238 19.27 8.65 -5.50
C SER A 238 20.45 7.69 -5.40
N ARG A 239 21.67 8.18 -5.64
CA ARG A 239 22.90 7.37 -5.60
C ARG A 239 23.27 6.89 -4.19
N PHE A 240 22.73 7.52 -3.16
CA PHE A 240 23.08 7.25 -1.77
C PHE A 240 21.89 6.78 -0.92
N ARG A 241 20.72 6.54 -1.53
CA ARG A 241 19.51 6.12 -0.80
C ARG A 241 19.74 4.85 0.02
N ASP A 242 20.32 3.81 -0.58
CA ASP A 242 20.60 2.54 0.11
C ASP A 242 21.58 2.73 1.28
N ARG A 243 22.50 3.69 1.16
CA ARG A 243 23.44 4.02 2.24
C ARG A 243 22.76 4.75 3.40
N VAL A 244 21.78 5.61 3.14
CA VAL A 244 21.00 6.26 4.19
C VAL A 244 20.01 5.28 4.81
N ALA A 245 19.42 4.40 4.01
CA ALA A 245 18.59 3.31 4.47
C ALA A 245 19.32 2.38 5.45
N ALA A 246 20.50 1.89 5.05
CA ALA A 246 21.34 1.07 5.91
C ALA A 246 21.73 1.81 7.20
N TYR A 247 21.88 3.13 7.17
CA TYR A 247 22.11 3.90 8.40
C TYR A 247 20.90 3.87 9.33
N VAL A 248 19.69 4.08 8.80
CA VAL A 248 18.43 4.02 9.56
C VAL A 248 18.25 2.62 10.13
N GLU A 249 18.39 1.58 9.31
CA GLU A 249 18.29 0.17 9.72
C GLU A 249 19.28 -0.17 10.85
N ASN A 250 20.56 0.16 10.69
CA ASN A 250 21.58 -0.11 11.71
C ASN A 250 21.35 0.67 13.01
N LYS A 251 20.74 1.86 12.94
CA LYS A 251 20.56 2.73 14.10
C LYS A 251 19.28 2.43 14.87
N TYR A 252 18.18 2.19 14.17
CA TYR A 252 16.86 1.99 14.76
C TYR A 252 16.50 0.50 14.91
N GLY A 253 17.30 -0.40 14.31
CA GLY A 253 17.15 -1.85 14.37
C GLY A 253 16.44 -2.39 13.14
N ALA A 254 16.99 -3.45 12.54
CA ALA A 254 16.47 -4.04 11.32
C ALA A 254 15.05 -4.61 11.50
N GLU A 255 14.77 -5.11 12.70
CA GLU A 255 13.45 -5.57 13.11
C GLU A 255 12.42 -4.45 13.29
N TYR A 256 12.87 -3.18 13.29
CA TYR A 256 12.05 -1.98 13.44
C TYR A 256 12.06 -1.11 12.18
N THR A 257 12.58 -1.59 11.06
CA THR A 257 12.62 -0.84 9.80
C THR A 257 12.20 -1.68 8.62
N ALA A 258 11.41 -1.11 7.70
CA ALA A 258 11.10 -1.74 6.43
C ALA A 258 10.85 -0.72 5.33
N HIS A 259 10.88 -1.22 4.09
CA HIS A 259 10.43 -0.48 2.94
C HIS A 259 8.91 -0.50 2.84
N VAL A 260 8.34 0.61 2.39
CA VAL A 260 6.94 0.61 1.93
C VAL A 260 6.85 -0.22 0.65
N CYS A 261 5.76 -0.94 0.46
CA CYS A 261 5.47 -1.63 -0.80
C CYS A 261 4.61 -0.72 -1.70
N THR A 262 5.01 -0.57 -2.96
CA THR A 262 4.17 0.02 -4.01
C THR A 262 3.52 -1.08 -4.83
N TYR A 263 2.22 -0.94 -5.10
CA TYR A 263 1.51 -1.77 -6.06
C TYR A 263 1.43 -1.06 -7.41
N ASN A 264 2.05 -1.66 -8.42
CA ASN A 264 1.86 -1.23 -9.80
C ASN A 264 0.58 -1.87 -10.32
N THR A 265 -0.34 -1.02 -10.79
CA THR A 265 -1.61 -1.46 -11.37
C THR A 265 -1.51 -1.63 -12.88
N PHE A 266 -2.46 -2.35 -13.49
CA PHE A 266 -2.55 -2.45 -14.94
C PHE A 266 -2.79 -1.07 -15.58
N LYS A 267 -1.80 -0.65 -16.37
CA LYS A 267 -1.85 0.51 -17.28
C LYS A 267 -2.08 0.04 -18.72
N ALA A 268 -2.44 0.96 -19.61
CA ALA A 268 -2.79 0.67 -21.00
C ALA A 268 -1.81 -0.28 -21.70
N ARG A 269 -0.52 0.05 -21.69
CA ARG A 269 0.53 -0.78 -22.33
C ARG A 269 0.66 -2.17 -21.72
N SER A 270 0.70 -2.26 -20.39
CA SER A 270 0.85 -3.54 -19.69
C SER A 270 -0.37 -4.44 -19.85
N ALA A 271 -1.59 -3.86 -19.77
CA ALA A 271 -2.83 -4.61 -19.95
C ALA A 271 -2.91 -5.14 -21.39
N TRP A 272 -2.68 -4.26 -22.38
CA TRP A 272 -2.69 -4.61 -23.79
C TRP A 272 -1.75 -5.80 -24.10
N ARG A 273 -0.50 -5.72 -23.64
CA ARG A 273 0.50 -6.74 -23.91
C ARG A 273 0.20 -8.04 -23.15
N ASP A 274 -0.07 -7.98 -21.85
CA ASP A 274 -0.18 -9.17 -21.03
C ASP A 274 -1.47 -9.96 -21.36
N LEU A 275 -2.62 -9.27 -21.43
CA LEU A 275 -3.88 -9.91 -21.79
C LEU A 275 -3.89 -10.32 -23.26
N GLY A 276 -3.29 -9.53 -24.15
CA GLY A 276 -3.17 -9.87 -25.57
C GLY A 276 -2.38 -11.16 -25.77
N LYS A 277 -1.27 -11.32 -25.05
CA LYS A 277 -0.47 -12.54 -25.06
C LYS A 277 -1.28 -13.75 -24.59
N ALA A 278 -2.01 -13.60 -23.47
CA ALA A 278 -2.85 -14.66 -22.94
C ALA A 278 -4.03 -15.03 -23.86
N LEU A 279 -4.54 -14.08 -24.66
CA LEU A 279 -5.52 -14.33 -25.71
C LEU A 279 -4.91 -14.96 -26.99
N GLY A 280 -3.59 -15.10 -27.06
CA GLY A 280 -2.90 -15.73 -28.18
C GLY A 280 -2.53 -14.79 -29.33
N PHE A 281 -2.63 -13.47 -29.16
CA PHE A 281 -2.17 -12.52 -30.18
C PHE A 281 -0.64 -12.57 -30.36
N PRO A 282 -0.12 -12.40 -31.60
CA PRO A 282 1.32 -12.36 -31.85
C PRO A 282 2.01 -11.21 -31.10
N LEU A 283 3.15 -11.48 -30.46
CA LEU A 283 3.88 -10.48 -29.66
C LEU A 283 4.33 -9.27 -30.49
N GLU A 284 4.78 -9.50 -31.73
CA GLU A 284 5.22 -8.42 -32.63
C GLU A 284 4.10 -7.42 -32.90
N GLU A 285 2.88 -7.92 -33.09
CA GLU A 285 1.68 -7.11 -33.31
C GLU A 285 1.33 -6.30 -32.05
N LEU A 286 1.31 -6.96 -30.89
CA LEU A 286 1.04 -6.31 -29.60
C LEU A 286 2.07 -5.23 -29.27
N ASP A 287 3.35 -5.47 -29.54
CA ASP A 287 4.44 -4.54 -29.28
C ASP A 287 4.41 -3.34 -30.23
N SER A 288 3.99 -3.54 -31.48
CA SER A 288 3.83 -2.42 -32.43
C SER A 288 2.75 -1.43 -31.96
N ILE A 289 1.59 -1.94 -31.52
CA ILE A 289 0.47 -1.13 -31.04
C ILE A 289 0.78 -0.57 -29.64
N GLY A 290 1.42 -1.37 -28.79
CA GLY A 290 1.80 -0.99 -27.43
C GLY A 290 2.72 0.23 -27.36
N LYS A 291 3.55 0.46 -28.38
CA LYS A 291 4.39 1.67 -28.48
C LYS A 291 3.60 2.96 -28.70
N ILE A 292 2.44 2.86 -29.36
CA ILE A 292 1.55 4.00 -29.68
C ILE A 292 0.68 4.35 -28.46
N LEU A 293 0.35 3.37 -27.61
CA LEU A 293 -0.49 3.59 -26.43
C LEU A 293 0.15 4.61 -25.47
N PRO A 294 -0.61 5.59 -24.94
CA PRO A 294 -0.10 6.55 -23.97
C PRO A 294 0.08 5.92 -22.58
N HIS A 295 0.79 6.64 -21.69
CA HIS A 295 0.97 6.26 -20.29
C HIS A 295 -0.28 6.60 -19.46
N VAL A 296 -1.37 5.87 -19.68
CA VAL A 296 -2.67 6.05 -19.02
C VAL A 296 -3.17 4.76 -18.38
N HIS A 297 -4.24 4.84 -17.59
CA HIS A 297 -4.92 3.65 -17.09
C HIS A 297 -5.54 2.84 -18.25
N ALA A 298 -5.72 1.53 -18.04
CA ALA A 298 -6.12 0.62 -19.12
C ALA A 298 -7.53 0.88 -19.67
N ASP A 299 -8.41 1.49 -18.87
CA ASP A 299 -9.76 1.92 -19.24
C ASP A 299 -9.81 3.16 -20.14
N TYR A 300 -8.72 3.92 -20.23
CA TYR A 300 -8.66 5.14 -21.06
C TYR A 300 -8.23 4.88 -22.51
N ILE A 301 -7.98 3.62 -22.92
CA ILE A 301 -7.47 3.33 -24.28
C ILE A 301 -8.42 3.86 -25.36
N ARG A 302 -9.74 3.62 -25.22
CA ARG A 302 -10.74 4.10 -26.19
C ARG A 302 -10.83 5.62 -26.20
N GLN A 303 -10.90 6.25 -25.03
CA GLN A 303 -10.96 7.72 -24.91
C GLN A 303 -9.68 8.39 -25.45
N ALA A 304 -8.51 7.80 -25.23
CA ALA A 304 -7.25 8.30 -25.76
C ALA A 304 -7.25 8.33 -27.29
N ALA A 305 -7.96 7.41 -27.95
CA ALA A 305 -8.05 7.38 -29.40
C ALA A 305 -8.92 8.52 -29.99
N GLU A 306 -9.74 9.18 -29.17
CA GLU A 306 -10.48 10.38 -29.59
C GLU A 306 -9.55 11.60 -29.73
N SER A 307 -8.53 11.69 -28.87
CA SER A 307 -7.61 12.83 -28.80
C SER A 307 -6.28 12.60 -29.52
N LEU A 308 -5.85 11.35 -29.70
CA LEU A 308 -4.57 11.00 -30.33
C LEU A 308 -4.76 10.45 -31.75
N PRO A 309 -4.42 11.22 -32.81
CA PRO A 309 -4.58 10.79 -34.19
C PRO A 309 -3.82 9.51 -34.54
N GLU A 310 -2.66 9.28 -33.92
CA GLU A 310 -1.84 8.08 -34.13
C GLU A 310 -2.57 6.82 -33.66
N LEU A 311 -3.22 6.90 -32.49
CA LEU A 311 -3.98 5.79 -31.93
C LEU A 311 -5.26 5.54 -32.74
N ARG A 312 -5.93 6.61 -33.19
CA ARG A 312 -7.11 6.53 -34.07
C ARG A 312 -6.82 5.87 -35.42
N LYS A 313 -5.63 6.13 -35.99
CA LYS A 313 -5.18 5.54 -37.26
C LYS A 313 -4.63 4.13 -37.09
N SER A 314 -4.30 3.73 -35.86
CA SER A 314 -3.82 2.38 -35.55
C SER A 314 -4.97 1.36 -35.60
N PRO A 315 -4.67 0.06 -35.77
CA PRO A 315 -5.70 -0.97 -35.78
C PRO A 315 -6.27 -1.27 -34.38
N VAL A 316 -5.84 -0.57 -33.32
CA VAL A 316 -6.22 -0.83 -31.92
C VAL A 316 -7.73 -0.87 -31.69
N LEU A 317 -8.50 -0.02 -32.40
CA LEU A 317 -9.96 0.06 -32.29
C LEU A 317 -10.70 -0.88 -33.25
N SER A 318 -9.98 -1.74 -33.98
CA SER A 318 -10.61 -2.68 -34.90
C SER A 318 -11.42 -3.74 -34.14
N PRO A 319 -12.49 -4.30 -34.74
CA PRO A 319 -13.29 -5.35 -34.11
C PRO A 319 -12.49 -6.55 -33.62
N ARG A 320 -11.33 -6.81 -34.25
CA ARG A 320 -10.38 -7.87 -33.87
C ARG A 320 -9.92 -7.77 -32.42
N TYR A 321 -9.76 -6.55 -31.89
CA TYR A 321 -9.28 -6.34 -30.51
C TYR A 321 -10.39 -5.95 -29.53
N SER A 322 -11.67 -5.97 -29.94
CA SER A 322 -12.75 -5.50 -29.06
C SER A 322 -12.76 -6.23 -27.72
N GLN A 323 -12.64 -7.56 -27.73
CA GLN A 323 -12.59 -8.36 -26.50
C GLN A 323 -11.35 -8.03 -25.65
N LEU A 324 -10.19 -7.80 -26.28
CA LEU A 324 -8.98 -7.40 -25.56
C LEU A 324 -9.16 -6.02 -24.90
N LEU A 325 -9.78 -5.06 -25.59
CA LEU A 325 -10.09 -3.74 -25.04
C LEU A 325 -11.06 -3.84 -23.86
N ASP A 326 -12.14 -4.61 -23.99
CA ASP A 326 -13.14 -4.79 -22.93
C ASP A 326 -12.52 -5.44 -21.68
N LEU A 327 -11.56 -6.35 -21.85
CA LEU A 327 -10.80 -6.93 -20.74
C LEU A 327 -9.79 -5.93 -20.16
N CYS A 328 -9.11 -5.13 -20.99
CA CYS A 328 -8.20 -4.07 -20.54
C CYS A 328 -8.93 -3.05 -19.66
N GLU A 329 -10.14 -2.65 -20.05
CA GLU A 329 -10.99 -1.75 -19.27
C GLU A 329 -11.36 -2.36 -17.91
N GLN A 330 -11.74 -3.64 -17.89
CA GLN A 330 -12.13 -4.32 -16.65
C GLN A 330 -11.00 -4.53 -15.66
N VAL A 331 -9.75 -4.68 -16.12
CA VAL A 331 -8.58 -4.83 -15.24
C VAL A 331 -7.94 -3.50 -14.85
N ALA A 332 -8.48 -2.37 -15.31
CA ALA A 332 -7.94 -1.06 -14.98
C ALA A 332 -7.90 -0.87 -13.46
N GLY A 333 -6.71 -0.54 -12.94
CA GLY A 333 -6.51 -0.38 -11.50
C GLY A 333 -6.31 -1.67 -10.71
N PHE A 334 -6.43 -2.85 -11.32
CA PHE A 334 -6.08 -4.10 -10.64
C PHE A 334 -4.57 -4.15 -10.38
N PRO A 335 -4.13 -4.67 -9.22
CA PRO A 335 -2.72 -4.85 -8.94
C PRO A 335 -2.13 -5.86 -9.92
N ARG A 336 -1.01 -5.49 -10.55
CA ARG A 336 -0.27 -6.32 -11.50
C ARG A 336 1.00 -6.90 -10.89
N SER A 337 1.71 -6.07 -10.14
CA SER A 337 2.98 -6.45 -9.48
C SER A 337 3.22 -5.56 -8.27
N SER A 338 3.88 -6.09 -7.26
CA SER A 338 4.42 -5.32 -6.15
C SER A 338 5.91 -5.05 -6.38
N ALA A 339 6.38 -3.91 -5.91
CA ALA A 339 7.80 -3.59 -5.78
C ALA A 339 7.99 -2.73 -4.52
N PRO A 340 9.15 -2.79 -3.85
CA PRO A 340 9.47 -1.81 -2.83
C PRO A 340 9.34 -0.39 -3.38
N THR A 341 8.69 0.50 -2.63
CA THR A 341 8.65 1.93 -2.93
C THR A 341 10.06 2.48 -2.78
N TRP A 342 10.59 3.06 -3.85
CA TRP A 342 11.92 3.62 -3.85
C TRP A 342 11.95 4.96 -3.11
N GLY A 343 12.40 4.95 -1.85
CA GLY A 343 12.61 6.15 -1.05
C GLY A 343 11.60 6.38 0.07
N GLU A 344 10.70 5.44 0.33
CA GLU A 344 9.83 5.45 1.51
C GLU A 344 10.20 4.33 2.47
N TRP A 345 10.29 4.68 3.74
CA TRP A 345 10.74 3.80 4.81
C TRP A 345 9.82 3.99 5.99
N TRP A 346 9.42 2.89 6.62
CA TRP A 346 8.79 2.93 7.92
C TRP A 346 9.77 2.49 8.96
N SER A 347 9.68 3.14 10.12
CA SER A 347 10.22 2.59 11.33
C SER A 347 9.12 2.53 12.37
N ALA A 348 9.01 1.39 13.04
CA ALA A 348 7.96 1.12 14.02
C ALA A 348 8.53 1.02 15.43
N ALA A 349 7.70 1.24 16.44
CA ALA A 349 8.09 1.05 17.83
C ALA A 349 8.16 -0.43 18.26
N ASN A 350 7.66 -1.37 17.46
CA ASN A 350 7.56 -2.81 17.77
C ASN A 350 7.75 -3.64 16.49
N PRO A 351 8.47 -4.78 16.49
CA PRO A 351 8.74 -5.54 15.28
C PRO A 351 7.51 -6.20 14.66
N TRP A 352 6.45 -6.41 15.44
CA TRP A 352 5.19 -7.03 14.99
C TRP A 352 4.24 -6.06 14.26
N GLN A 353 4.68 -4.83 14.00
CA GLN A 353 3.88 -3.75 13.42
C GLN A 353 4.44 -3.25 12.08
N ILE A 354 5.45 -3.94 11.59
CA ILE A 354 6.01 -3.84 10.24
C ILE A 354 5.42 -4.98 9.41
#